data_AF-A0A7S1V7C5-F1
#
_entry.id   AF-A0A7S1V7C5-F1
#
_cell.length_a   1.000
_cell.length_b   1.000
_cell.length_c   1.000
_cell.angle_alpha   90.00
_cell.angle_beta   90.00
_cell.angle_gamma   90.00
#
_symmetry.space_group_name_H-M   'P 1'
#
loop_
_entity.id
_entity.type
_entity.pdbx_description
1 polymer ?
#
loop_
_entity_poly.entity_id
_entity_poly.type
_entity_poly.pdbx_seq_one_letter_code
_entity_poly.pdbx_strand_id
1 'polypeptide(L)'
;MIIENMKDKSWQELLRASLGPQGYKPVMRRSIQTVVIYEAVRCCKPELPSLKPFQRKIAVHDMTKALADTLDFLTVEQKSQILWRTNASQEIMNENNLWFRRKVLVRELERINDTMKVYLEKTETQEEAMEEYLREQFQEATKQQTSPPPNWQYNHNHLLLSYRLYYLNGQLNPNFPD
;
A
#
# COMPACT_ATOMS: atom_id res chain seq x y z
N MET A 1 4.76 -20.24 7.74
CA MET A 1 6.20 -20.39 7.41
C MET A 1 6.60 -19.56 6.18
N ILE A 2 6.19 -18.28 6.10
CA ILE A 2 6.57 -17.32 5.02
C ILE A 2 7.33 -16.11 5.61
N ILE A 3 7.08 -15.77 6.88
CA ILE A 3 7.58 -14.55 7.54
C ILE A 3 9.09 -14.60 7.85
N GLU A 4 9.67 -15.77 8.14
CA GLU A 4 11.11 -15.89 8.46
C GLU A 4 12.03 -15.63 7.26
N ASN A 5 11.51 -15.70 6.04
CA ASN A 5 12.29 -15.54 4.81
C ASN A 5 12.13 -14.14 4.17
N MET A 6 11.79 -13.13 4.98
CA MET A 6 11.54 -11.75 4.52
C MET A 6 12.60 -10.74 4.93
N LYS A 7 13.53 -11.07 5.82
CA LYS A 7 14.67 -10.19 6.13
C LYS A 7 15.48 -9.94 4.84
N ASP A 8 15.92 -8.70 4.65
CA ASP A 8 16.74 -8.23 3.51
C ASP A 8 16.06 -8.14 2.14
N LYS A 9 14.75 -8.40 2.04
CA LYS A 9 14.01 -8.19 0.78
C LYS A 9 13.73 -6.72 0.53
N SER A 10 13.92 -6.30 -0.72
CA SER A 10 13.50 -4.98 -1.19
C SER A 10 11.97 -4.82 -1.14
N TRP A 11 11.49 -3.57 -1.09
CA TRP A 11 10.04 -3.29 -1.14
C TRP A 11 9.38 -3.87 -2.39
N GLN A 12 10.10 -3.94 -3.51
CA GLN A 12 9.61 -4.47 -4.78
C GLN A 12 9.40 -5.99 -4.70
N GLU A 13 10.33 -6.70 -4.09
CA GLU A 13 10.22 -8.15 -3.88
C GLU A 13 9.07 -8.47 -2.91
N LEU A 14 8.93 -7.69 -1.83
CA LEU A 14 7.83 -7.83 -0.89
C LEU A 14 6.48 -7.50 -1.53
N LEU A 15 6.41 -6.46 -2.37
CA LEU A 15 5.23 -6.14 -3.15
C LEU A 15 4.89 -7.29 -4.11
N ARG A 16 5.85 -7.73 -4.93
CA ARG A 16 5.66 -8.82 -5.90
C ARG A 16 5.18 -10.10 -5.21
N ALA A 17 5.80 -10.47 -4.09
CA ALA A 17 5.37 -11.62 -3.29
C ALA A 17 3.92 -11.45 -2.77
N SER A 18 3.56 -10.25 -2.34
CA SER A 18 2.22 -9.94 -1.81
C SER A 18 1.11 -9.94 -2.86
N LEU A 19 1.44 -9.76 -4.15
CA LEU A 19 0.48 -9.91 -5.25
C LEU A 19 0.15 -11.39 -5.54
N GLY A 20 1.01 -12.31 -5.10
CA GLY A 20 0.84 -13.75 -5.32
C GLY A 20 1.13 -14.19 -6.75
N PRO A 21 0.93 -15.48 -7.08
CA PRO A 21 1.34 -16.08 -8.35
C PRO A 21 0.57 -15.55 -9.56
N GLN A 22 -0.62 -14.99 -9.35
CA GLN A 22 -1.42 -14.39 -10.43
C GLN A 22 -0.94 -12.98 -10.80
N GLY A 23 -0.02 -12.41 -10.03
CA GLY A 23 0.57 -11.11 -10.29
C GLY A 23 -0.43 -9.95 -10.25
N TYR A 24 -0.09 -8.89 -10.97
CA TYR A 24 -0.89 -7.68 -11.03
C TYR A 24 -2.24 -7.88 -11.74
N LYS A 25 -3.30 -7.29 -11.17
CA LYS A 25 -4.60 -7.14 -11.81
C LYS A 25 -5.01 -5.66 -11.81
N PRO A 26 -5.75 -5.18 -12.82
CA PRO A 26 -6.18 -3.78 -12.90
C PRO A 26 -6.89 -3.26 -11.64
N VAL A 27 -7.64 -4.13 -10.96
CA VAL A 27 -8.31 -3.84 -9.68
C VAL A 27 -7.35 -3.42 -8.56
N MET A 28 -6.08 -3.85 -8.63
CA MET A 28 -5.04 -3.56 -7.65
C MET A 28 -4.39 -2.19 -7.85
N ARG A 29 -4.68 -1.48 -8.95
CA ARG A 29 -4.03 -0.21 -9.33
C ARG A 29 -3.98 0.79 -8.16
N ARG A 30 -5.10 0.99 -7.46
CA ARG A 30 -5.18 1.95 -6.35
C ARG A 30 -4.34 1.49 -5.14
N SER A 31 -4.24 0.19 -4.91
CA SER A 31 -3.46 -0.39 -3.82
C SER A 31 -1.96 -0.26 -4.08
N ILE A 32 -1.52 -0.54 -5.32
CA ILE A 32 -0.13 -0.32 -5.72
C ILE A 32 0.21 1.17 -5.67
N GLN A 33 -0.68 2.03 -6.15
CA GLN A 33 -0.51 3.48 -6.03
C GLN A 33 -0.31 3.93 -4.57
N THR A 34 -1.04 3.35 -3.61
CA THR A 34 -0.80 3.61 -2.18
C THR A 34 0.60 3.16 -1.75
N VAL A 35 1.02 1.94 -2.11
CA VAL A 35 2.36 1.42 -1.80
C VAL A 35 3.44 2.35 -2.34
N VAL A 36 3.39 2.72 -3.62
CA VAL A 36 4.40 3.56 -4.26
C VAL A 36 4.45 4.96 -3.63
N ILE A 37 3.30 5.57 -3.34
CA ILE A 37 3.26 6.88 -2.67
C ILE A 37 3.84 6.77 -1.26
N TYR A 38 3.48 5.74 -0.49
CA TYR A 38 4.01 5.56 0.87
C TYR A 38 5.53 5.37 0.85
N GLU A 39 6.02 4.52 -0.05
CA GLU A 39 7.46 4.28 -0.23
C GLU A 39 8.19 5.57 -0.62
N ALA A 40 7.62 6.37 -1.53
CA ALA A 40 8.20 7.66 -1.92
C ALA A 40 8.35 8.61 -0.73
N VAL A 41 7.35 8.65 0.15
CA VAL A 41 7.42 9.45 1.38
C VAL A 41 8.51 8.95 2.31
N ARG A 42 8.61 7.64 2.50
CA ARG A 42 9.62 7.00 3.34
C ARG A 42 11.03 7.32 2.84
N CYS A 43 11.29 7.15 1.54
CA CYS A 43 12.57 7.46 0.92
C CYS A 43 12.96 8.93 1.06
N CYS A 44 12.01 9.86 0.92
CA CYS A 44 12.30 11.29 1.06
C CYS A 44 12.38 11.75 2.52
N LYS A 45 11.83 11.01 3.48
CA LYS A 45 11.61 11.42 4.89
C LYS A 45 12.85 12.06 5.54
N PRO A 46 14.09 11.54 5.37
CA PRO A 46 15.28 12.13 6.00
C PRO A 46 15.58 13.56 5.52
N GLU A 47 15.31 13.85 4.24
CA GLU A 47 15.65 15.13 3.62
C GLU A 47 14.52 16.17 3.72
N LEU A 48 13.27 15.71 3.84
CA LEU A 48 12.09 16.58 3.85
C LEU A 48 12.18 17.78 4.82
N PRO A 49 12.69 17.65 6.07
CA PRO A 49 12.80 18.78 6.99
C PRO A 49 13.66 19.93 6.46
N SER A 50 14.73 19.62 5.72
CA SER A 50 15.68 20.60 5.17
C SER A 50 15.15 21.36 3.95
N LEU A 51 14.19 20.79 3.24
CA LEU A 51 13.63 21.34 2.00
C LEU A 51 12.56 22.40 2.28
N LYS A 52 12.43 23.40 1.39
CA LYS A 52 11.32 24.36 1.39
C LYS A 52 10.00 23.67 1.03
N PRO A 53 8.83 24.19 1.45
CA PRO A 53 7.54 23.53 1.21
C PRO A 53 7.25 23.12 -0.24
N PHE A 54 7.64 23.92 -1.24
CA PHE A 54 7.43 23.56 -2.64
C PHE A 54 8.39 22.45 -3.11
N GLN A 55 9.64 22.47 -2.65
CA GLN A 55 10.65 21.45 -2.96
C GLN A 55 10.24 20.09 -2.40
N ARG A 56 9.64 20.06 -1.20
CA ARG A 56 9.10 18.82 -0.62
C ARG A 56 8.04 18.17 -1.51
N LYS A 57 7.16 18.97 -2.13
CA LYS A 57 6.12 18.46 -3.03
C LYS A 57 6.72 17.83 -4.28
N ILE A 58 7.69 18.53 -4.88
CA ILE A 58 8.42 18.08 -6.07
C ILE A 58 9.19 16.78 -5.75
N ALA A 59 9.95 16.76 -4.66
CA ALA A 59 10.76 15.60 -4.27
C ALA A 59 9.92 14.32 -4.13
N VAL A 60 8.79 14.39 -3.41
CA VAL A 60 7.90 13.22 -3.25
C VAL A 60 7.26 12.81 -4.59
N HIS A 61 6.93 13.79 -5.45
CA HIS A 61 6.36 13.50 -6.77
C HIS A 61 7.35 12.81 -7.71
N ASP A 62 8.56 13.34 -7.82
CA ASP A 62 9.62 12.76 -8.63
C ASP A 62 10.02 11.37 -8.12
N MET A 63 10.12 11.21 -6.79
CA MET A 63 10.37 9.90 -6.19
C MET A 63 9.23 8.91 -6.46
N THR A 64 7.96 9.35 -6.43
CA THR A 64 6.82 8.47 -6.75
C THR A 64 6.90 7.98 -8.20
N LYS A 65 7.25 8.86 -9.15
CA LYS A 65 7.44 8.47 -10.55
C LYS A 65 8.59 7.48 -10.70
N ALA A 66 9.75 7.81 -10.15
CA ALA A 66 10.94 6.96 -10.20
C ALA A 66 10.64 5.55 -9.64
N LEU A 67 9.97 5.47 -8.49
CA LEU A 67 9.58 4.19 -7.88
C LEU A 67 8.56 3.44 -8.73
N ALA A 68 7.56 4.11 -9.32
CA ALA A 68 6.63 3.47 -10.24
C ALA A 68 7.34 2.87 -11.47
N ASP A 69 8.34 3.59 -12.00
CA ASP A 69 9.12 3.14 -13.16
C ASP A 69 9.96 1.90 -12.86
N THR A 70 10.37 1.73 -11.60
CA THR A 70 11.15 0.57 -11.16
C THR A 70 10.34 -0.73 -11.04
N LEU A 71 9.00 -0.69 -11.15
CA LEU A 71 8.12 -1.86 -11.06
C LEU A 71 8.17 -2.70 -12.35
N ASP A 72 9.27 -3.41 -12.57
CA ASP A 72 9.56 -4.30 -13.70
C ASP A 72 8.52 -5.39 -14.00
N PHE A 73 7.69 -5.78 -13.03
CA PHE A 73 6.58 -6.72 -13.23
C PHE A 73 5.32 -6.09 -13.84
N LEU A 74 5.32 -4.79 -14.09
CA LEU A 74 4.24 -4.06 -14.73
C LEU A 74 4.61 -3.62 -16.14
N THR A 75 3.62 -3.60 -17.04
CA THR A 75 3.79 -3.00 -18.37
C THR A 75 3.92 -1.47 -18.27
N VAL A 76 4.47 -0.84 -19.31
CA VAL A 76 4.59 0.64 -19.40
C VAL A 76 3.23 1.33 -19.21
N GLU A 77 2.17 0.75 -19.78
CA GLU A 77 0.82 1.24 -19.62
C GLU A 77 0.36 1.15 -18.16
N GLN A 78 0.56 0.00 -17.50
CA GLN A 78 0.18 -0.20 -16.10
C GLN A 78 0.95 0.73 -15.14
N LYS A 79 2.24 0.99 -15.42
CA LYS A 79 3.03 1.98 -14.67
C LYS A 79 2.43 3.38 -14.79
N SER A 80 2.04 3.77 -16.00
CA SER A 80 1.37 5.06 -16.25
C SER A 80 0.04 5.17 -15.48
N GLN A 81 -0.74 4.07 -15.44
CA GLN A 81 -2.01 4.01 -14.70
C GLN A 81 -1.85 4.21 -13.19
N ILE A 82 -0.74 3.79 -12.60
CA ILE A 82 -0.44 4.01 -11.16
C ILE A 82 -0.32 5.50 -10.85
N LEU A 83 0.10 6.32 -11.82
CA LEU A 83 0.26 7.76 -11.64
C LEU A 83 -1.03 8.55 -11.88
N TRP A 84 -2.11 7.90 -12.35
CA TRP A 84 -3.40 8.55 -12.57
C TRP A 84 -4.08 8.95 -11.27
N ARG A 85 -4.65 10.16 -11.25
CA ARG A 85 -5.46 10.68 -10.15
C ARG A 85 -6.70 9.83 -9.94
N THR A 86 -7.48 9.61 -11.00
CA THR A 86 -8.66 8.73 -11.00
C THR A 86 -8.68 7.89 -12.27
N ASN A 87 -9.40 6.77 -12.24
CA ASN A 87 -9.54 5.93 -13.45
C ASN A 87 -10.33 6.62 -14.56
N ALA A 88 -11.28 7.48 -14.18
CA ALA A 88 -12.17 8.17 -15.10
C ALA A 88 -11.48 9.35 -15.81
N SER A 89 -10.69 10.14 -15.07
CA SER A 89 -9.99 11.30 -15.67
C SER A 89 -8.73 10.89 -16.42
N GLN A 90 -8.06 9.82 -15.98
CA GLN A 90 -6.73 9.41 -16.47
C GLN A 90 -5.68 10.54 -16.41
N GLU A 91 -5.98 11.62 -15.68
CA GLU A 91 -5.06 12.73 -15.45
C GLU A 91 -3.93 12.27 -14.54
N ILE A 92 -2.69 12.56 -14.91
CA ILE A 92 -1.53 12.30 -14.05
C ILE A 92 -1.66 13.17 -12.79
N MET A 93 -1.43 12.58 -11.61
CA MET A 93 -1.40 13.33 -10.36
C MET A 93 -0.30 14.38 -10.41
N ASN A 94 -0.65 15.64 -10.16
CA ASN A 94 0.33 16.71 -9.92
C ASN A 94 0.89 16.64 -8.49
N GLU A 95 1.91 17.47 -8.23
CA GLU A 95 2.67 17.52 -6.98
C GLU A 95 1.77 17.88 -5.80
N ASN A 96 0.79 18.78 -6.00
CA ASN A 96 -0.15 19.17 -4.96
C ASN A 96 -1.07 18.02 -4.56
N ASN A 97 -1.69 17.35 -5.54
CA ASN A 97 -2.59 16.21 -5.32
C ASN A 97 -1.87 15.09 -4.57
N LEU A 98 -0.66 14.74 -5.01
CA LEU A 98 0.15 13.71 -4.40
C LEU A 98 0.56 14.08 -2.96
N TRP A 99 0.98 15.33 -2.75
CA TRP A 99 1.31 15.85 -1.43
C TRP A 99 0.13 15.73 -0.47
N PHE A 100 -1.08 16.17 -0.85
CA PHE A 100 -2.25 16.02 0.01
C PHE A 100 -2.58 14.57 0.30
N ARG A 101 -2.56 13.72 -0.73
CA ARG A 101 -2.85 12.29 -0.61
C ARG A 101 -1.94 11.58 0.38
N ARG A 102 -0.65 11.91 0.40
CA ARG A 102 0.31 11.33 1.34
C ARG A 102 -0.09 11.56 2.81
N LYS A 103 -0.60 12.76 3.14
CA LYS A 103 -0.98 13.11 4.53
C LYS A 103 -2.21 12.36 5.01
N VAL A 104 -3.10 12.04 4.07
CA VAL A 104 -4.28 11.22 4.33
C VAL A 104 -3.84 9.78 4.50
N LEU A 105 -3.02 9.28 3.58
CA LEU A 105 -2.54 7.91 3.54
C LEU A 105 -1.81 7.48 4.82
N VAL A 106 -0.89 8.29 5.35
CA VAL A 106 -0.17 7.97 6.60
C VAL A 106 -1.16 7.78 7.76
N ARG A 107 -2.09 8.73 7.93
CA ARG A 107 -3.12 8.68 8.98
C ARG A 107 -4.08 7.52 8.81
N GLU A 108 -4.46 7.19 7.58
CA GLU A 108 -5.33 6.05 7.32
C GLU A 108 -4.62 4.72 7.56
N LEU A 109 -3.32 4.61 7.26
CA LEU A 109 -2.54 3.42 7.58
C LEU A 109 -2.35 3.21 9.08
N GLU A 110 -2.11 4.29 9.84
CA GLU A 110 -2.09 4.22 11.31
C GLU A 110 -3.43 3.72 11.86
N ARG A 111 -4.55 4.23 11.32
CA ARG A 111 -5.89 3.75 11.70
C ARG A 111 -6.08 2.27 11.39
N ILE A 112 -5.68 1.82 10.19
CA ILE A 112 -5.73 0.40 9.84
C ILE A 112 -4.86 -0.42 10.81
N ASN A 113 -3.66 0.07 11.16
CA ASN A 113 -2.80 -0.60 12.13
C ASN A 113 -3.47 -0.75 13.50
N ASP A 114 -4.10 0.31 14.01
CA ASP A 114 -4.81 0.25 15.29
C ASP A 114 -6.02 -0.69 15.24
N THR A 115 -6.75 -0.72 14.11
CA THR A 115 -7.80 -1.71 13.89
C THR A 115 -7.23 -3.13 13.85
N MET A 116 -6.10 -3.35 13.18
CA MET A 116 -5.49 -4.68 13.04
C MET A 116 -4.99 -5.25 14.37
N LYS A 117 -4.56 -4.40 15.32
CA LYS A 117 -4.18 -4.86 16.67
C LYS A 117 -5.28 -5.66 17.37
N VAL A 118 -6.56 -5.27 17.19
CA VAL A 118 -7.72 -5.99 17.75
C VAL A 118 -7.85 -7.40 17.16
N TYR A 119 -7.51 -7.60 15.88
CA TYR A 119 -7.55 -8.91 15.24
C TYR A 119 -6.30 -9.74 15.56
N LEU A 120 -5.15 -9.10 15.70
CA LEU A 120 -3.90 -9.74 16.12
C LEU A 120 -3.99 -10.31 17.54
N GLU A 121 -4.80 -9.73 18.42
CA GLU A 121 -5.08 -10.30 19.75
C GLU A 121 -5.88 -11.61 19.70
N LYS A 122 -6.58 -11.87 18.59
CA LYS A 122 -7.48 -13.03 18.41
C LYS A 122 -6.91 -14.12 17.50
N THR A 123 -5.78 -13.88 16.86
CA THR A 123 -5.21 -14.73 15.81
C THR A 123 -3.75 -15.02 16.08
N GLU A 124 -3.19 -16.06 15.47
CA GLU A 124 -1.79 -16.42 15.68
C GLU A 124 -0.86 -15.67 14.73
N THR A 125 -1.38 -15.30 13.55
CA THR A 125 -0.59 -14.67 12.48
C THR A 125 -1.24 -13.40 11.93
N GLN A 126 -0.41 -12.51 11.37
CA GLN A 126 -0.89 -11.31 10.68
C GLN A 126 -1.79 -11.64 9.50
N GLU A 127 -1.48 -12.69 8.74
CA GLU A 127 -2.30 -13.15 7.62
C GLU A 127 -3.71 -13.55 8.08
N GLU A 128 -3.83 -14.32 9.16
CA GLU A 128 -5.12 -14.69 9.76
C GLU A 128 -5.88 -13.46 10.25
N ALA A 129 -5.21 -12.52 10.92
CA ALA A 129 -5.81 -11.27 11.38
C ALA A 129 -6.42 -10.47 10.20
N MET A 130 -5.68 -10.38 9.10
CA MET A 130 -6.12 -9.68 7.89
C MET A 130 -7.28 -10.42 7.21
N GLU A 131 -7.25 -11.74 7.15
CA GLU A 131 -8.33 -12.55 6.58
C GLU A 131 -9.62 -12.39 7.38
N GLU A 132 -9.54 -12.41 8.72
CA GLU A 132 -10.70 -12.23 9.58
C GLU A 132 -11.28 -10.83 9.47
N TYR A 133 -10.43 -9.80 9.46
CA TYR A 133 -10.86 -8.43 9.18
C TYR A 133 -11.56 -8.30 7.82
N LEU A 134 -11.00 -8.89 6.77
CA LEU A 134 -11.62 -8.87 5.44
C LEU A 134 -12.96 -9.61 5.40
N ARG A 135 -13.06 -10.73 6.11
CA ARG A 135 -14.30 -11.48 6.25
C ARG A 135 -15.37 -10.61 6.89
N GLU A 136 -15.08 -10.01 8.05
CA GLU A 136 -16.04 -9.13 8.74
C GLU A 136 -16.47 -7.94 7.84
N GLN A 137 -15.52 -7.28 7.19
CA GLN A 137 -15.84 -6.17 6.26
C GLN A 137 -16.71 -6.62 5.08
N PHE A 138 -16.47 -7.82 4.54
CA PHE A 138 -17.27 -8.38 3.46
C PHE A 138 -18.70 -8.72 3.92
N GLN A 139 -18.82 -9.39 5.07
CA GLN A 139 -20.10 -9.75 5.66
C GLN A 139 -20.92 -8.50 6.02
N GLU A 140 -20.27 -7.46 6.53
CA GLU A 140 -20.91 -6.18 6.83
C GLU A 140 -21.44 -5.50 5.56
N ALA A 141 -20.63 -5.46 4.49
CA ALA A 141 -20.97 -4.80 3.24
C ALA A 141 -22.04 -5.55 2.42
N THR A 142 -22.02 -6.89 2.43
CA THR A 142 -22.89 -7.72 1.56
C THR A 142 -24.02 -8.41 2.29
N LYS A 143 -23.99 -8.44 3.63
CA LYS A 143 -24.89 -9.23 4.49
C LYS A 143 -24.85 -10.74 4.24
N GLN A 144 -23.84 -11.23 3.52
CA GLN A 144 -23.58 -12.65 3.31
C GLN A 144 -22.66 -13.18 4.41
N GLN A 145 -22.76 -14.46 4.77
CA GLN A 145 -21.89 -15.10 5.78
C GLN A 145 -20.71 -15.88 5.16
N THR A 146 -20.44 -15.67 3.87
CA THR A 146 -19.39 -16.37 3.12
C THR A 146 -18.06 -15.62 3.17
N SER A 147 -17.00 -16.26 2.67
CA SER A 147 -15.70 -15.58 2.49
C SER A 147 -15.74 -14.62 1.30
N PRO A 148 -15.00 -13.50 1.33
CA PRO A 148 -14.93 -12.57 0.22
C PRO A 148 -14.37 -13.26 -1.04
N PRO A 149 -14.88 -12.89 -2.24
CA PRO A 149 -14.31 -13.41 -3.47
C PRO A 149 -12.86 -12.92 -3.67
N PRO A 150 -12.06 -13.61 -4.49
CA PRO A 150 -10.68 -13.20 -4.75
C PRO A 150 -10.59 -11.75 -5.21
N ASN A 151 -9.60 -11.00 -4.70
CA ASN A 151 -9.34 -9.59 -5.04
C ASN A 151 -10.38 -8.58 -4.52
N TRP A 152 -11.42 -9.01 -3.81
CA TRP A 152 -12.44 -8.10 -3.24
C TRP A 152 -11.80 -6.99 -2.40
N GLN A 153 -10.77 -7.33 -1.63
CA GLN A 153 -9.99 -6.39 -0.83
C GLN A 153 -9.46 -5.20 -1.63
N TYR A 154 -9.08 -5.38 -2.90
CA TYR A 154 -8.47 -4.29 -3.67
C TYR A 154 -9.50 -3.26 -4.16
N ASN A 155 -10.78 -3.67 -4.26
CA ASN A 155 -11.88 -2.77 -4.57
C ASN A 155 -12.37 -1.98 -3.35
N HIS A 156 -12.27 -2.57 -2.14
CA HIS A 156 -12.93 -2.04 -0.95
C HIS A 156 -11.94 -1.50 0.09
N ASN A 157 -10.73 -2.03 0.12
CA ASN A 157 -9.67 -1.63 1.05
C ASN A 157 -8.28 -1.63 0.38
N HIS A 158 -8.02 -0.57 -0.38
CA HIS A 158 -6.74 -0.35 -1.06
C HIS A 158 -5.53 -0.13 -0.13
N LEU A 159 -5.74 0.10 1.17
CA LEU A 159 -4.66 0.33 2.14
C LEU A 159 -4.08 -0.98 2.68
N LEU A 160 -4.86 -2.06 2.62
CA LEU A 160 -4.51 -3.32 3.26
C LEU A 160 -3.24 -3.96 2.65
N LEU A 161 -2.98 -3.72 1.37
CA LEU A 161 -1.71 -4.12 0.74
C LEU A 161 -0.53 -3.37 1.36
N SER A 162 -0.63 -2.04 1.52
CA SER A 162 0.41 -1.26 2.18
C SER A 162 0.59 -1.66 3.64
N TYR A 163 -0.49 -1.94 4.37
CA TYR A 163 -0.40 -2.47 5.73
C TYR A 163 0.42 -3.77 5.76
N ARG A 164 0.09 -4.74 4.90
CA ARG A 164 0.82 -6.02 4.79
C ARG A 164 2.32 -5.87 4.58
N LEU A 165 2.72 -4.87 3.79
CA LEU A 165 4.13 -4.62 3.48
C LEU A 165 4.86 -3.97 4.66
N TYR A 166 4.29 -2.86 5.17
CA TYR A 166 5.00 -1.95 6.07
C TYR A 166 4.77 -2.22 7.54
N TYR A 167 3.82 -3.09 7.88
CA TYR A 167 3.56 -3.51 9.24
C TYR A 167 3.75 -5.01 9.39
N LEU A 168 4.34 -5.38 10.53
CA LEU A 168 4.51 -6.75 10.97
C LEU A 168 4.05 -6.83 12.42
N ASN A 169 2.98 -7.61 12.67
CA ASN A 169 2.41 -7.82 14.01
C ASN A 169 2.08 -6.51 14.72
N GLY A 170 1.50 -5.54 14.01
CA GLY A 170 1.02 -4.28 14.56
C GLY A 170 2.12 -3.22 14.80
N GLN A 171 3.36 -3.51 14.39
CA GLN A 171 4.53 -2.62 14.46
C GLN A 171 5.05 -2.34 13.05
N LEU A 172 5.81 -1.25 12.88
CA LEU A 172 6.51 -1.03 11.61
C LEU A 172 7.46 -2.20 11.33
N ASN A 173 7.40 -2.70 10.10
CA ASN A 173 8.20 -3.83 9.68
C ASN A 173 9.70 -3.43 9.75
N PRO A 174 10.55 -4.22 10.43
CA PRO A 174 11.96 -3.87 10.66
C PRO A 174 12.79 -3.77 9.38
N ASN A 175 12.32 -4.33 8.26
CA ASN A 175 12.95 -4.13 6.94
C ASN A 175 12.83 -2.68 6.43
N PHE A 176 11.93 -1.90 7.02
CA PHE A 176 11.68 -0.51 6.67
C PHE A 176 11.93 0.39 7.89
N PRO A 177 13.19 0.51 8.34
CA PRO A 177 13.52 1.40 9.45
C PRO A 177 13.16 2.85 9.10
N ASP A 178 12.81 3.58 10.16
CA ASP A 178 12.24 4.92 10.14
C ASP A 178 13.24 6.06 9.89
#